data_AF-A0A2T5HXD3-F1
#
_entry.id   AF-A0A2T5HXD3-F1
#
_cell.length_a   1.000
_cell.length_b   1.000
_cell.length_c   1.000
_cell.angle_alpha   90.00
_cell.angle_beta   90.00
_cell.angle_gamma   90.00
#
_symmetry.space_group_name_H-M   'P 1'
#
loop_
_entity.id
_entity.type
_entity.pdbx_description
1 polymer ?
#
loop_
_entity_poly.entity_id
_entity_poly.type
_entity_poly.pdbx_seq_one_letter_code
_entity_poly.pdbx_strand_id
1 'polypeptide(L)'
;MRTVYSGIYLIALLFVLSACQKYQDVISGDNQIPSPAILPAPIERPVSYTQEIRPIIESKCLSCHSCYDAPCQLKLESSEGLLRGAFRESI
;
A
#
# COMPACT_ATOMS: atom_id res chain seq x y z
N MET A 1 -34.66 -20.85 -36.10
CA MET A 1 -34.77 -20.93 -34.62
C MET A 1 -33.43 -21.20 -33.94
N ARG A 2 -32.70 -22.28 -34.24
CA ARG A 2 -31.34 -22.53 -33.67
C ARG A 2 -30.30 -21.43 -33.95
N THR A 3 -30.34 -20.82 -35.12
CA THR A 3 -29.41 -19.74 -35.53
C THR A 3 -29.63 -18.44 -34.75
N VAL A 4 -30.88 -18.13 -34.39
CA VAL A 4 -31.23 -16.93 -33.62
C VAL A 4 -30.84 -17.08 -32.15
N TYR A 5 -31.05 -18.27 -31.55
CA TYR A 5 -30.56 -18.56 -30.19
C TYR A 5 -29.03 -18.54 -30.11
N SER A 6 -28.34 -19.09 -31.12
CA SER A 6 -26.87 -19.04 -31.20
C SER A 6 -26.33 -17.60 -31.21
N GLY A 7 -26.96 -16.70 -31.96
CA GLY A 7 -26.61 -15.28 -31.97
C GLY A 7 -26.82 -14.58 -30.62
N ILE A 8 -27.93 -14.89 -29.94
CA ILE A 8 -28.23 -14.32 -28.61
C ILE A 8 -27.20 -14.78 -27.57
N TYR A 9 -26.83 -16.06 -27.56
CA TYR A 9 -25.80 -16.57 -26.65
C TYR A 9 -24.44 -15.94 -26.90
N LEU A 10 -24.07 -15.72 -28.17
CA LEU A 10 -22.78 -15.11 -28.53
C LEU A 10 -22.73 -13.64 -28.08
N ILE A 11 -23.82 -12.88 -28.26
CA ILE A 11 -23.91 -11.48 -27.80
C ILE A 11 -23.87 -11.41 -26.26
N ALA A 12 -24.59 -12.31 -25.57
CA ALA A 12 -24.56 -12.38 -24.11
C ALA A 12 -23.17 -12.70 -23.56
N LEU A 13 -22.45 -13.64 -24.20
CA LEU A 13 -21.07 -13.99 -23.84
C LEU A 13 -20.12 -12.79 -23.98
N LEU A 14 -20.22 -12.05 -25.09
CA LEU A 14 -19.40 -10.86 -25.33
C LEU A 14 -19.65 -9.74 -24.32
N PHE A 15 -20.91 -9.54 -23.92
CA PHE A 15 -21.27 -8.57 -22.87
C PHE A 15 -20.67 -8.94 -21.50
N VAL A 16 -20.69 -10.23 -21.14
CA VAL A 16 -20.12 -10.72 -19.88
C VAL A 16 -18.59 -10.58 -19.88
N LEU A 17 -17.92 -10.90 -21.00
CA LEU A 17 -16.47 -10.76 -21.14
C LEU A 17 -16.00 -9.30 -21.03
N SER A 18 -16.76 -8.35 -21.57
CA SER A 18 -16.43 -6.91 -21.47
C SER A 18 -16.49 -6.37 -20.03
N ALA A 19 -17.37 -6.91 -19.18
CA ALA A 19 -17.47 -6.53 -17.77
C ALA A 19 -16.24 -6.94 -16.94
N CYS A 20 -15.50 -7.98 -17.36
CA CYS A 20 -14.29 -8.44 -16.67
C CYS A 20 -13.05 -7.55 -16.93
N GLN A 21 -13.07 -6.70 -17.96
CA GLN A 21 -11.87 -5.96 -18.39
C GLN A 21 -11.64 -4.64 -17.63
N LYS A 22 -12.64 -4.16 -16.87
CA LYS A 22 -12.58 -2.87 -16.14
C LYS A 22 -11.85 -2.91 -14.79
N TYR A 23 -11.17 -4.01 -14.47
CA TYR A 23 -10.47 -4.19 -13.20
C TYR A 23 -8.98 -3.80 -13.25
N GLN A 24 -8.41 -3.60 -14.43
CA GLN A 24 -6.95 -3.48 -14.60
C GLN A 24 -6.40 -2.05 -14.38
N ASP A 25 -7.25 -1.02 -14.44
CA ASP A 25 -6.81 0.39 -14.30
C ASP A 25 -6.48 0.79 -12.85
N VAL A 26 -6.87 0.00 -11.85
CA VAL A 26 -6.57 0.28 -10.42
C VAL A 26 -5.16 -0.18 -10.02
N ILE A 27 -4.55 -1.09 -10.79
CA ILE A 27 -3.23 -1.66 -10.46
C ILE A 27 -2.06 -0.81 -11.02
N SER A 28 -2.33 0.04 -12.02
CA SER A 28 -1.35 1.00 -12.55
C SER A 28 -1.47 2.35 -11.86
N GLY A 29 -1.44 2.36 -10.52
CA GLY A 29 -1.13 3.58 -9.78
C GLY A 29 0.29 4.01 -10.16
N ASP A 30 0.40 5.19 -10.77
CA ASP A 30 1.65 5.83 -11.17
C ASP A 30 2.53 6.10 -9.93
N ASN A 31 3.19 5.06 -9.44
CA ASN A 31 4.24 5.15 -8.43
C ASN A 31 5.52 5.60 -9.14
N GLN A 32 5.52 6.82 -9.66
CA GLN A 32 6.77 7.54 -9.92
C GLN A 32 7.47 7.71 -8.57
N ILE A 33 8.36 6.77 -8.25
CA ILE A 33 9.27 6.88 -7.11
C ILE A 33 10.13 8.12 -7.41
N PRO A 34 9.98 9.22 -6.65
CA PRO A 34 10.78 10.41 -6.88
C PRO A 34 12.26 10.03 -6.76
N SER A 35 13.10 10.58 -7.64
CA SER A 35 14.55 10.38 -7.54
C SER A 35 15.00 10.68 -6.10
N PRO A 36 15.79 9.80 -5.44
CA PRO A 36 16.17 9.99 -4.06
C PRO A 36 16.80 11.37 -3.86
N ALA A 37 16.20 12.18 -2.99
CA ALA A 37 16.79 13.45 -2.62
C ALA A 37 18.16 13.20 -1.98
N ILE A 38 19.14 14.04 -2.31
CA ILE A 38 20.46 14.01 -1.67
C ILE A 38 20.23 14.36 -0.19
N LEU A 39 20.43 13.38 0.69
CA LEU A 39 20.32 13.58 2.13
C LEU A 39 21.48 14.46 2.63
N PRO A 40 21.26 15.29 3.67
CA PRO A 40 22.35 16.03 4.30
C PRO A 40 23.37 15.07 4.93
N ALA A 41 24.58 15.56 5.15
CA ALA A 41 25.61 14.79 5.86
C ALA A 41 25.10 14.37 7.26
N PRO A 42 25.52 13.20 7.78
CA PRO A 42 25.16 12.76 9.12
C PRO A 42 25.59 13.77 10.18
N ILE A 43 24.78 13.90 11.22
CA ILE A 43 25.09 14.72 12.40
C ILE A 43 26.02 13.95 13.32
N GLU A 44 27.10 14.58 13.81
CA GLU A 44 28.08 13.91 14.68
C GLU A 44 27.73 13.95 16.18
N ARG A 45 26.66 14.66 16.56
CA ARG A 45 26.20 14.72 17.95
C ARG A 45 25.25 13.56 18.28
N PRO A 46 25.13 13.19 19.56
CA PRO A 46 24.08 12.29 20.00
C PRO A 46 22.68 12.81 19.63
N VAL A 47 21.82 11.90 19.21
CA VAL A 47 20.41 12.18 18.88
C VAL A 47 19.52 11.61 19.98
N SER A 48 18.64 12.45 20.52
CA SER A 48 17.72 12.06 21.59
C SER A 48 16.46 11.42 21.02
N TYR A 49 16.18 10.17 21.36
CA TYR A 49 14.95 9.51 20.91
C TYR A 49 13.71 10.30 21.35
N THR A 50 13.62 10.64 22.64
CA THR A 50 12.44 11.25 23.24
C THR A 50 12.15 12.66 22.71
N GLN A 51 13.21 13.42 22.40
CA GLN A 51 13.10 14.82 22.00
C GLN A 51 13.07 14.99 20.47
N GLU A 52 13.72 14.12 19.70
CA GLU A 52 13.90 14.30 18.26
C GLU A 52 13.15 13.23 17.45
N ILE A 53 13.28 11.95 17.81
CA ILE A 53 12.76 10.84 16.99
C ILE A 53 11.27 10.58 17.26
N ARG A 54 10.90 10.48 18.54
CA ARG A 54 9.53 10.13 18.96
C ARG A 54 8.47 11.10 18.39
N PRO A 55 8.63 12.43 18.44
CA PRO A 55 7.64 13.35 17.87
C PRO A 55 7.42 13.17 16.36
N ILE A 56 8.46 12.75 15.62
CA ILE A 56 8.37 12.46 14.19
C ILE A 56 7.52 11.22 13.97
N ILE A 57 7.82 10.12 14.68
CA ILE A 57 7.05 8.87 14.58
C ILE A 57 5.58 9.12 14.94
N GLU A 58 5.33 9.81 16.04
CA GLU A 58 3.98 10.12 16.51
C GLU A 58 3.18 10.96 15.51
N SER A 59 3.80 11.97 14.90
CA SER A 59 3.10 12.89 14.00
C SER A 59 3.00 12.42 12.55
N LYS A 60 3.91 11.56 12.09
CA LYS A 60 3.99 11.15 10.67
C LYS A 60 3.63 9.70 10.41
N CYS A 61 3.77 8.83 11.41
CA CYS A 61 3.70 7.39 11.20
C CYS A 61 2.53 6.74 11.97
N LEU A 62 2.27 7.16 13.21
CA LEU A 62 1.26 6.51 14.06
C LEU A 62 -0.18 6.66 13.55
N SER A 63 -0.49 7.64 12.70
CA SER A 63 -1.81 7.73 12.07
C SER A 63 -2.15 6.48 11.25
N CYS A 64 -1.15 5.83 10.66
CA CYS A 64 -1.31 4.61 9.86
C CYS A 64 -0.74 3.36 10.55
N HIS A 65 0.23 3.51 11.45
CA HIS A 65 1.02 2.41 12.03
C HIS A 65 0.90 2.29 13.57
N SER A 66 -0.30 2.49 14.13
CA SER A 66 -0.55 2.43 15.59
C SER A 66 -1.28 1.19 16.09
N CYS A 67 -1.85 0.37 15.20
CA CYS A 67 -2.71 -0.75 15.60
C CYS A 67 -2.49 -2.01 14.75
N TYR A 68 -3.21 -3.09 15.08
CA TYR A 68 -3.21 -4.36 14.34
C TYR A 68 -3.61 -4.21 12.86
N ASP A 69 -4.39 -3.18 12.55
CA ASP A 69 -4.90 -2.92 11.20
C ASP A 69 -3.91 -2.11 10.36
N ALA A 70 -2.71 -1.84 10.90
CA ALA A 70 -1.66 -1.15 10.18
C ALA A 70 -1.23 -1.94 8.93
N PRO A 71 -0.87 -1.26 7.82
CA PRO A 71 -0.37 -1.91 6.62
C PRO A 71 0.82 -2.82 6.94
N CYS A 72 0.79 -4.04 6.41
CA CYS A 72 1.79 -5.09 6.66
C CYS A 72 2.00 -5.39 8.17
N GLN A 73 1.01 -5.06 9.01
CA GLN A 73 1.05 -5.07 10.48
C GLN A 73 2.31 -4.43 11.09
N LEU A 74 2.87 -3.42 10.42
CA LEU A 74 3.99 -2.66 10.99
C LEU A 74 3.47 -1.75 12.11
N LYS A 75 3.94 -2.00 13.33
CA LYS A 75 3.55 -1.31 14.57
C LYS A 75 4.68 -0.47 15.09
N LEU A 76 4.47 0.85 15.13
CA LEU A 76 5.49 1.82 15.53
C LEU A 76 5.20 2.44 16.91
N GLU A 77 4.10 2.04 17.56
CA GLU A 77 3.71 2.48 18.90
C GLU A 77 4.48 1.77 20.03
N SER A 78 5.18 0.67 19.73
CA SER A 78 5.96 -0.12 20.69
C SER A 78 7.35 -0.47 20.15
N SER A 79 8.34 -0.61 21.05
CA SER A 79 9.69 -1.05 20.70
C SER A 79 9.70 -2.44 20.08
N GLU A 80 8.86 -3.33 20.59
CA GLU A 80 8.76 -4.72 20.13
C GLU A 80 8.15 -4.79 18.73
N GLY A 81 7.18 -3.92 18.42
CA GLY A 81 6.63 -3.76 17.07
C GLY A 81 7.69 -3.28 16.09
N LEU A 82 8.44 -2.23 16.45
CA LEU A 82 9.49 -1.65 15.62
C LEU A 82 10.60 -2.66 15.32
N LEU A 83 11.07 -3.40 16.33
CA LEU A 83 12.14 -4.39 16.18
C LEU A 83 11.70 -5.60 15.33
N ARG A 84 10.43 -5.98 15.41
CA ARG A 84 9.87 -7.05 14.57
C ARG A 84 9.80 -6.65 13.10
N GLY A 85 9.55 -5.37 12.83
CA GLY A 85 9.35 -4.84 11.49
C GLY A 85 8.01 -5.28 10.87
N ALA A 86 7.87 -5.01 9.57
CA ALA A 86 6.68 -5.33 8.80
C ALA A 86 6.67 -6.81 8.36
N PHE A 87 5.48 -7.40 8.24
CA PHE A 87 5.33 -8.70 7.57
C PHE A 87 5.31 -8.53 6.05
N ARG A 88 5.69 -9.60 5.34
CA ARG A 88 5.82 -9.59 3.88
C ARG A 88 4.45 -9.53 3.18
N GLU A 89 3.48 -10.27 3.70
CA GLU A 89 2.09 -10.20 3.28
C GLU A 89 1.33 -9.17 4.12
N SER A 90 0.69 -8.22 3.45
CA SER A 90 -0.39 -7.44 4.04
C SER A 90 -1.61 -8.35 4.22
N ILE A 91 -2.11 -8.45 5.46
CA ILE A 91 -3.39 -9.12 5.75
C ILE A 91 -4.57 -8.31 5.23
#